data_AF-A0A536LSH9-F1
#
_entry.id   AF-A0A536LSH9-F1
#
_cell.length_a   1.000
_cell.length_b   1.000
_cell.length_c   1.000
_cell.angle_alpha   90.00
_cell.angle_beta   90.00
_cell.angle_gamma   90.00
#
_symmetry.space_group_name_H-M   'P 1'
#
loop_
_entity.id
_entity.type
_entity.pdbx_description
1 polymer ?
#
loop_
_entity_poly.entity_id
_entity_poly.type
_entity_poly.pdbx_seq_one_letter_code
_entity_poly.pdbx_strand_id
1 'polypeptide(L)'
;MRTLLVLLAVLVPLTLGASLSNAEGHARSAFGFNASLSGFPTGSARLTGGGSYDPANASNTVGDETTVKSSGGFRCTSDVAQGPLSGCLEGEGVRWDTVQLLASTTFKCNGSADSAHTVTTDNDTIVILADFYRAGDGIDESFGNVPMFVSDQDERPDLPGDQNVWIAGVGCGDGVVNFN
;
A
#
# COMPACT_ATOMS: atom_id res chain seq x y z
N MET A 1 -48.06 -58.68 -40.61
CA MET A 1 -46.62 -58.45 -40.40
C MET A 1 -46.46 -57.10 -39.72
N ARG A 2 -45.93 -57.09 -38.49
CA ARG A 2 -45.77 -55.93 -37.61
C ARG A 2 -44.42 -55.26 -37.92
N THR A 3 -44.41 -53.99 -38.30
CA THR A 3 -43.18 -53.20 -38.40
C THR A 3 -42.86 -52.62 -37.03
N LEU A 4 -41.78 -53.09 -36.41
CA LEU A 4 -41.29 -52.61 -35.11
C LEU A 4 -40.57 -51.27 -35.33
N LEU A 5 -41.06 -50.21 -34.69
CA LEU A 5 -40.38 -48.91 -34.61
C LEU A 5 -39.33 -49.01 -33.48
N VAL A 6 -38.04 -48.92 -33.80
CA VAL A 6 -36.97 -48.89 -32.80
C VAL A 6 -36.71 -47.42 -32.45
N LEU A 7 -37.16 -46.98 -31.27
CA LEU A 7 -36.78 -45.69 -30.69
C LEU A 7 -35.41 -45.85 -30.02
N LEU A 8 -34.36 -45.25 -30.59
CA LEU A 8 -33.09 -45.05 -29.87
C LEU A 8 -33.26 -43.85 -28.94
N ALA A 9 -33.37 -44.10 -27.63
CA ALA A 9 -33.28 -43.06 -26.62
C ALA A 9 -31.79 -42.73 -26.40
N VAL A 10 -31.35 -41.56 -26.89
CA VAL A 10 -30.02 -41.02 -26.60
C VAL A 10 -30.08 -40.37 -25.22
N LEU A 11 -29.51 -41.01 -24.20
CA LEU A 11 -29.23 -40.38 -22.91
C LEU A 11 -28.05 -39.43 -23.07
N VAL A 12 -28.31 -38.12 -22.98
CA VAL A 12 -27.27 -37.09 -22.84
C VAL A 12 -27.02 -36.88 -21.35
N PRO A 13 -25.84 -37.22 -20.80
CA PRO A 13 -25.53 -36.89 -19.42
C PRO A 13 -25.29 -35.39 -19.29
N LEU A 14 -26.22 -34.69 -18.64
CA LEU A 14 -26.09 -33.29 -18.27
C LEU A 14 -25.13 -33.19 -17.07
N THR A 15 -23.83 -33.08 -17.32
CA THR A 15 -22.85 -32.85 -16.25
C THR A 15 -22.92 -31.40 -15.81
N LEU A 16 -23.63 -31.11 -14.71
CA LEU A 16 -23.47 -29.87 -13.96
C LEU A 16 -22.04 -29.86 -13.38
N GLY A 17 -21.11 -29.25 -14.10
CA GLY A 17 -19.82 -28.86 -13.56
C GLY A 17 -20.05 -27.72 -12.57
N ALA A 18 -20.17 -28.04 -11.28
CA ALA A 18 -20.01 -27.04 -10.25
C ALA A 18 -18.54 -26.60 -10.29
N SER A 19 -18.29 -25.41 -10.84
CA SER A 19 -17.01 -24.73 -10.69
C SER A 19 -16.80 -24.46 -9.20
N LEU A 20 -16.09 -25.34 -8.51
CA LEU A 20 -15.51 -25.02 -7.22
C LEU A 20 -14.35 -24.06 -7.52
N SER A 21 -14.65 -22.77 -7.52
CA SER A 21 -13.60 -21.76 -7.39
C SER A 21 -12.98 -21.99 -6.02
N ASN A 22 -11.82 -22.64 -5.98
CA ASN A 22 -10.95 -22.56 -4.82
C ASN A 22 -10.59 -21.08 -4.71
N ALA A 23 -11.23 -20.35 -3.79
CA ALA A 23 -10.63 -19.13 -3.28
C ALA A 23 -9.36 -19.60 -2.58
N GLU A 24 -8.22 -19.52 -3.26
CA GLU A 24 -6.93 -19.54 -2.58
C GLU A 24 -7.01 -18.38 -1.59
N GLY A 25 -7.20 -18.70 -0.31
CA GLY A 25 -7.07 -17.72 0.75
C GLY A 25 -5.61 -17.32 0.77
N HIS A 26 -5.26 -16.27 0.04
CA HIS A 26 -3.92 -15.71 0.10
C HIS A 26 -3.62 -15.37 1.56
N ALA A 27 -2.45 -15.81 2.03
CA ALA A 27 -1.98 -15.49 3.36
C ALA A 27 -1.79 -13.97 3.42
N ARG A 28 -2.62 -13.30 4.21
CA ARG A 28 -2.48 -11.86 4.43
C ARG A 28 -1.32 -11.64 5.38
N SER A 29 -0.36 -10.81 4.99
CA SER A 29 0.66 -10.30 5.90
C SER A 29 0.04 -9.22 6.77
N ALA A 30 0.39 -9.20 8.05
CA ALA A 30 0.08 -8.13 8.97
C ALA A 30 1.33 -7.29 9.24
N PHE A 31 1.16 -5.99 9.44
CA PHE A 31 2.29 -5.11 9.76
C PHE A 31 1.93 -4.03 10.76
N GLY A 32 2.94 -3.51 11.46
CA GLY A 32 2.82 -2.36 12.34
C GLY A 32 4.13 -1.58 12.41
N PHE A 33 4.05 -0.26 12.56
CA PHE A 33 5.23 0.58 12.56
C PHE A 33 5.08 1.91 13.32
N ASN A 34 6.23 2.50 13.66
CA ASN A 34 6.38 3.86 14.18
C ASN A 34 7.68 4.46 13.64
N ALA A 35 7.61 5.60 12.95
CA ALA A 35 8.74 6.21 12.28
C ALA A 35 8.72 7.74 12.37
N SER A 36 9.91 8.33 12.28
CA SER A 36 10.12 9.75 12.00
C SER A 36 10.82 9.87 10.66
N LEU A 37 10.32 10.74 9.77
CA LEU A 37 10.76 10.84 8.38
C LEU A 37 11.28 12.24 8.07
N SER A 38 12.34 12.30 7.27
CA SER A 38 12.90 13.53 6.72
C SER A 38 13.82 13.22 5.53
N GLY A 39 14.39 14.24 4.90
CA GLY A 39 15.45 14.09 3.91
C GLY A 39 15.25 14.98 2.68
N PHE A 40 14.02 15.37 2.38
CA PHE A 40 13.79 16.43 1.41
C PHE A 40 14.19 17.81 1.99
N PRO A 41 14.43 18.84 1.14
CA PRO A 41 14.95 20.14 1.59
C PRO A 41 14.10 20.84 2.65
N THR A 42 12.79 20.56 2.68
CA THR A 42 11.88 21.00 3.75
C THR A 42 11.05 19.83 4.22
N GLY A 43 10.42 19.98 5.38
CA GLY A 43 9.46 19.00 5.87
C GLY A 43 10.09 17.87 6.66
N SER A 44 9.40 17.50 7.73
CA SER A 44 9.61 16.27 8.46
C SER A 44 8.26 15.79 8.97
N ALA A 45 8.10 14.49 9.19
CA ALA A 45 6.84 13.94 9.66
C ALA A 45 7.07 12.83 10.69
N ARG A 46 6.08 12.63 11.55
CA ARG A 46 5.93 11.42 12.35
C ARG A 46 4.77 10.61 11.81
N LEU A 47 5.01 9.31 11.63
CA LEU A 47 4.05 8.38 11.09
C LEU A 47 3.99 7.13 11.96
N THR A 48 2.77 6.66 12.21
CA THR A 48 2.51 5.41 12.89
C THR A 48 1.41 4.69 12.15
N GLY A 49 1.31 3.39 12.32
CA GLY A 49 0.15 2.66 11.84
C GLY A 49 0.41 1.19 11.74
N GLY A 50 -0.45 0.55 10.97
CA GLY A 50 -0.40 -0.88 10.71
C GLY A 50 -1.67 -1.34 10.03
N GLY A 51 -1.73 -2.64 9.79
CA GLY A 51 -2.86 -3.23 9.09
C GLY A 51 -2.53 -4.61 8.55
N SER A 52 -3.27 -4.99 7.51
CA SER A 52 -3.03 -6.23 6.77
C SER A 52 -3.17 -6.01 5.28
N TYR A 53 -2.44 -6.78 4.49
CA TYR A 53 -2.47 -6.72 3.03
C TYR A 53 -2.22 -8.09 2.40
N ASP A 54 -2.48 -8.20 1.11
CA ASP A 54 -2.18 -9.38 0.30
C ASP A 54 -1.24 -8.98 -0.85
N PRO A 55 0.06 -9.33 -0.79
CA PRO A 55 1.00 -8.92 -1.83
C PRO A 55 0.66 -9.49 -3.21
N ALA A 56 -0.08 -10.61 -3.28
CA ALA A 56 -0.41 -11.26 -4.54
C ALA A 56 -1.37 -10.43 -5.42
N ASN A 57 -2.07 -9.45 -4.83
CA ASN A 57 -3.01 -8.61 -5.55
C ASN A 57 -2.62 -7.12 -5.62
N ALA A 58 -1.36 -6.80 -5.34
CA ALA A 58 -0.84 -5.46 -5.49
C ALA A 58 -0.87 -5.02 -6.97
N SER A 59 -1.27 -3.76 -7.24
CA SER A 59 -1.34 -3.24 -8.61
C SER A 59 -0.96 -1.76 -8.67
N ASN A 60 -0.25 -1.36 -9.72
CA ASN A 60 0.02 0.05 -10.03
C ASN A 60 -1.05 0.71 -10.92
N THR A 61 -2.04 -0.04 -11.40
CA THR A 61 -3.16 0.52 -12.16
C THR A 61 -4.16 1.11 -11.16
N VAL A 62 -4.38 2.42 -11.23
CA VAL A 62 -5.31 3.10 -10.33
C VAL A 62 -6.73 2.60 -10.56
N GLY A 63 -7.40 2.18 -9.48
CA GLY A 63 -8.76 1.67 -9.52
C GLY A 63 -8.86 0.15 -9.65
N ASP A 64 -7.74 -0.56 -9.75
CA ASP A 64 -7.73 -2.02 -9.55
C ASP A 64 -8.14 -2.35 -8.12
N GLU A 65 -8.93 -3.40 -7.97
CA GLU A 65 -9.29 -3.94 -6.65
C GLU A 65 -8.06 -4.59 -6.01
N THR A 66 -7.60 -4.02 -4.90
CA THR A 66 -6.45 -4.51 -4.13
C THR A 66 -6.81 -4.75 -2.67
N THR A 67 -6.05 -5.62 -1.98
CA THR A 67 -6.37 -6.03 -0.61
C THR A 67 -5.37 -5.40 0.32
N VAL A 68 -5.79 -4.28 0.90
CA VAL A 68 -5.11 -3.63 2.00
C VAL A 68 -6.14 -2.96 2.90
N LYS A 69 -5.92 -3.10 4.21
CA LYS A 69 -6.63 -2.36 5.24
C LYS A 69 -5.61 -1.89 6.25
N SER A 70 -5.14 -0.66 6.08
CA SER A 70 -4.21 -0.03 7.00
C SER A 70 -4.55 1.45 7.22
N SER A 71 -4.13 1.95 8.37
CA SER A 71 -4.30 3.34 8.77
C SER A 71 -3.40 3.63 9.96
N GLY A 72 -3.35 4.90 10.36
CA GLY A 72 -2.69 5.26 11.60
C GLY A 72 -2.58 6.76 11.82
N GLY A 73 -1.70 7.14 12.73
CA GLY A 73 -1.45 8.54 13.09
C GLY A 73 -0.42 9.17 12.16
N PHE A 74 -0.68 10.43 11.79
CA PHE A 74 0.22 11.25 10.97
C PHE A 74 0.36 12.65 11.59
N ARG A 75 1.56 13.21 11.57
CA ARG A 75 1.82 14.60 11.94
C ARG A 75 3.01 15.17 11.21
N CYS A 76 2.90 16.35 10.61
CA CYS A 76 4.05 17.11 10.16
C CYS A 76 4.76 17.73 11.37
N THR A 77 6.06 17.47 11.49
CA THR A 77 6.94 18.02 12.53
C THR A 77 7.76 19.19 12.03
N SER A 78 7.67 19.51 10.73
CA SER A 78 8.12 20.76 10.12
C SER A 78 7.33 21.01 8.84
N ASP A 79 7.27 22.26 8.38
CA ASP A 79 6.57 22.63 7.15
C ASP A 79 7.07 21.85 5.94
N VAL A 80 6.15 21.20 5.22
CA VAL A 80 6.42 20.50 3.96
C VAL A 80 6.06 21.43 2.80
N ALA A 81 7.06 21.84 2.01
CA ALA A 81 6.86 22.77 0.88
C ALA A 81 6.91 22.08 -0.49
N GLN A 82 7.06 20.76 -0.55
CA GLN A 82 7.18 20.02 -1.82
C GLN A 82 6.42 18.70 -1.83
N GLY A 83 6.21 18.19 -3.05
CA GLY A 83 5.55 16.91 -3.26
C GLY A 83 4.07 16.92 -2.88
N PRO A 84 3.46 15.74 -2.75
CA PRO A 84 2.03 15.59 -2.50
C PRO A 84 1.55 16.17 -1.16
N LEU A 85 2.43 16.27 -0.17
CA LEU A 85 2.12 16.86 1.15
C LEU A 85 2.43 18.37 1.23
N SER A 86 2.68 19.04 0.09
CA SER A 86 2.98 20.47 0.09
C SER A 86 1.86 21.30 0.73
N GLY A 87 2.24 22.13 1.71
CA GLY A 87 1.32 22.91 2.54
C GLY A 87 0.96 22.27 3.86
N CYS A 88 1.46 21.07 4.19
CA CYS A 88 1.35 20.54 5.56
C CYS A 88 2.26 21.34 6.50
N LEU A 89 1.66 22.12 7.40
CA LEU A 89 2.41 22.98 8.31
C LEU A 89 2.89 22.21 9.54
N GLU A 90 3.92 22.73 10.21
CA GLU A 90 4.39 22.20 11.47
C GLU A 90 3.23 22.08 12.47
N GLY A 91 3.05 20.87 12.98
CA GLY A 91 2.00 20.56 13.92
C GLY A 91 0.62 20.32 13.29
N GLU A 92 0.51 20.21 11.97
CA GLU A 92 -0.68 19.68 11.32
C GLU A 92 -0.61 18.17 11.14
N GLY A 93 -1.73 17.57 10.75
CA GLY A 93 -1.88 16.13 10.59
C GLY A 93 -2.52 15.46 11.80
N VAL A 94 -3.42 14.50 11.53
CA VAL A 94 -4.07 13.67 12.57
C VAL A 94 -4.08 12.18 12.22
N ARG A 95 -4.39 11.84 10.96
CA ARG A 95 -4.52 10.45 10.52
C ARG A 95 -4.17 10.28 9.06
N TRP A 96 -4.02 9.03 8.67
CA TRP A 96 -3.98 8.58 7.29
C TRP A 96 -4.72 7.24 7.16
N ASP A 97 -5.20 6.92 5.96
CA ASP A 97 -5.77 5.62 5.61
C ASP A 97 -5.39 5.21 4.18
N THR A 98 -5.53 3.92 3.89
CA THR A 98 -5.14 3.40 2.58
C THR A 98 -6.18 3.67 1.50
N VAL A 99 -5.70 4.06 0.32
CA VAL A 99 -6.46 4.07 -0.93
C VAL A 99 -6.27 2.74 -1.68
N GLN A 100 -5.02 2.34 -1.94
CA GLN A 100 -4.69 1.19 -2.78
C GLN A 100 -3.34 0.57 -2.39
N LEU A 101 -3.22 -0.76 -2.52
CA LEU A 101 -1.94 -1.47 -2.47
C LEU A 101 -1.24 -1.39 -3.84
N LEU A 102 -0.05 -0.82 -3.87
CA LEU A 102 0.74 -0.69 -5.09
C LEU A 102 1.68 -1.89 -5.27
N ALA A 103 1.86 -2.36 -6.50
CA ALA A 103 2.85 -3.40 -6.77
C ALA A 103 4.28 -2.88 -6.53
N SER A 104 4.54 -1.60 -6.85
CA SER A 104 5.83 -0.95 -6.60
C SER A 104 5.69 0.57 -6.56
N THR A 105 6.72 1.27 -6.12
CA THR A 105 6.86 2.71 -6.36
C THR A 105 8.32 3.06 -6.56
N THR A 106 8.56 4.16 -7.28
CA THR A 106 9.88 4.81 -7.26
C THR A 106 9.94 5.76 -6.08
N PHE A 107 11.05 5.77 -5.35
CA PHE A 107 11.25 6.60 -4.19
C PHE A 107 12.64 7.25 -4.15
N LYS A 108 12.76 8.26 -3.29
CA LYS A 108 13.99 9.00 -2.97
C LYS A 108 13.96 9.37 -1.49
N CYS A 109 15.09 9.30 -0.81
CA CYS A 109 15.22 9.74 0.58
C CYS A 109 15.62 11.22 0.66
N ASN A 110 16.56 11.67 -0.17
CA ASN A 110 17.21 12.98 -0.03
C ASN A 110 16.83 14.02 -1.11
N GLY A 111 15.56 14.06 -1.52
CA GLY A 111 15.09 15.05 -2.49
C GLY A 111 15.66 14.89 -3.90
N SER A 112 15.81 15.99 -4.63
CA SER A 112 16.17 15.96 -6.06
C SER A 112 17.62 15.53 -6.34
N ALA A 113 18.53 15.65 -5.37
CA ALA A 113 19.92 15.24 -5.50
C ALA A 113 20.10 13.70 -5.43
N ASP A 114 19.07 13.00 -4.96
CA ASP A 114 19.09 11.55 -4.79
C ASP A 114 18.71 10.82 -6.10
N SER A 115 19.35 9.67 -6.33
CA SER A 115 18.92 8.75 -7.38
C SER A 115 17.55 8.16 -7.05
N ALA A 116 16.78 7.80 -8.07
CA ALA A 116 15.51 7.14 -7.88
C ALA A 116 15.76 5.63 -7.67
N HIS A 117 15.11 5.06 -6.66
CA HIS A 117 15.14 3.62 -6.36
C HIS A 117 13.73 3.05 -6.48
N THR A 118 13.62 1.75 -6.70
CA THR A 118 12.32 1.06 -6.76
C THR A 118 12.18 0.16 -5.56
N VAL A 119 11.07 0.29 -4.87
CA VAL A 119 10.62 -0.63 -3.82
C VAL A 119 9.39 -1.36 -4.31
N THR A 120 9.28 -2.64 -3.98
CA THR A 120 8.21 -3.54 -4.47
C THR A 120 7.47 -4.12 -3.29
N THR A 121 6.14 -4.26 -3.40
CA THR A 121 5.36 -4.95 -2.38
C THR A 121 5.66 -6.45 -2.41
N ASP A 122 5.96 -7.02 -1.25
CA ASP A 122 6.14 -8.45 -1.01
C ASP A 122 5.65 -8.81 0.40
N ASN A 123 6.08 -9.94 0.97
CA ASN A 123 5.60 -10.38 2.29
C ASN A 123 6.06 -9.51 3.45
N ASP A 124 7.16 -8.77 3.27
CA ASP A 124 7.85 -8.02 4.31
C ASP A 124 8.00 -6.52 3.97
N THR A 125 7.49 -6.14 2.78
CA THR A 125 7.41 -4.77 2.29
C THR A 125 6.01 -4.46 1.78
N ILE A 126 5.46 -3.34 2.22
CA ILE A 126 4.18 -2.83 1.74
C ILE A 126 4.35 -1.45 1.10
N VAL A 127 3.88 -1.32 -0.14
CA VAL A 127 3.80 -0.04 -0.87
C VAL A 127 2.33 0.34 -1.04
N ILE A 128 1.94 1.54 -0.63
CA ILE A 128 0.54 1.99 -0.69
C ILE A 128 0.40 3.40 -1.24
N LEU A 129 -0.76 3.66 -1.84
CA LEU A 129 -1.33 5.01 -1.90
C LEU A 129 -2.15 5.23 -0.63
N ALA A 130 -1.95 6.39 0.00
CA ALA A 130 -2.66 6.78 1.20
C ALA A 130 -3.21 8.20 1.08
N ASP A 131 -4.31 8.42 1.79
CA ASP A 131 -4.87 9.75 2.00
C ASP A 131 -4.45 10.24 3.40
N PHE A 132 -4.11 11.52 3.49
CA PHE A 132 -3.63 12.17 4.71
C PHE A 132 -4.54 13.33 5.10
N TYR A 133 -4.76 13.49 6.40
CA TYR A 133 -5.76 14.41 6.93
C TYR A 133 -5.15 15.37 7.97
N ARG A 134 -5.44 16.66 7.83
CA ARG A 134 -5.24 17.69 8.85
C ARG A 134 -6.36 17.64 9.89
N ALA A 135 -6.10 18.23 11.06
CA ALA A 135 -7.15 18.42 12.05
C ALA A 135 -8.18 19.43 11.51
N GLY A 136 -9.47 19.06 11.53
CA GLY A 136 -10.56 19.94 11.11
C GLY A 136 -11.15 19.63 9.74
N ASP A 137 -10.43 18.91 8.88
CA ASP A 137 -10.89 18.54 7.53
C ASP A 137 -11.85 17.31 7.55
N GLY A 138 -11.97 16.66 8.71
CA GLY A 138 -12.97 15.61 8.93
C GLY A 138 -12.72 14.35 8.10
N ILE A 139 -13.65 14.06 7.19
CA ILE A 139 -13.56 12.92 6.26
C ILE A 139 -13.00 13.33 4.90
N ASP A 140 -12.84 14.62 4.65
CA ASP A 140 -12.28 15.13 3.39
C ASP A 140 -10.76 15.09 3.50
N GLU A 141 -10.11 14.39 2.58
CA GLU A 141 -8.67 14.25 2.55
C GLU A 141 -7.97 15.57 2.25
N SER A 142 -6.98 15.92 3.07
CA SER A 142 -6.17 17.13 2.87
C SER A 142 -5.13 16.91 1.77
N PHE A 143 -4.62 15.68 1.66
CA PHE A 143 -3.65 15.25 0.68
C PHE A 143 -3.98 13.84 0.22
N GLY A 144 -4.46 13.72 -1.02
CA GLY A 144 -4.91 12.44 -1.55
C GLY A 144 -3.85 11.71 -2.37
N ASN A 145 -3.96 10.38 -2.44
CA ASN A 145 -3.15 9.51 -3.29
C ASN A 145 -1.63 9.70 -3.12
N VAL A 146 -1.16 9.80 -1.89
CA VAL A 146 0.25 10.00 -1.56
C VAL A 146 0.95 8.65 -1.44
N PRO A 147 1.98 8.36 -2.25
CA PRO A 147 2.74 7.13 -2.13
C PRO A 147 3.54 7.08 -0.82
N MET A 148 3.53 5.92 -0.18
CA MET A 148 4.39 5.59 0.95
C MET A 148 4.75 4.11 0.96
N PHE A 149 5.83 3.74 1.66
CA PHE A 149 6.13 2.34 1.95
C PHE A 149 6.55 2.13 3.39
N VAL A 150 6.40 0.89 3.84
CA VAL A 150 6.95 0.35 5.09
C VAL A 150 7.59 -0.98 4.74
N SER A 151 8.81 -1.22 5.21
CA SER A 151 9.61 -2.43 4.96
C SER A 151 10.23 -2.91 6.27
N ASP A 152 10.45 -4.22 6.41
CA ASP A 152 11.30 -4.75 7.48
C ASP A 152 12.80 -4.74 7.11
N GLN A 153 13.12 -4.41 5.85
CA GLN A 153 14.47 -4.26 5.33
C GLN A 153 14.85 -2.78 5.16
N ASP A 154 16.15 -2.53 5.11
CA ASP A 154 16.67 -1.25 4.66
C ASP A 154 16.68 -1.17 3.12
N GLU A 155 15.82 -0.32 2.57
CA GLU A 155 15.69 -0.12 1.12
C GLU A 155 16.79 0.77 0.53
N ARG A 156 17.62 1.40 1.38
CA ARG A 156 18.75 2.27 1.00
C ARG A 156 19.97 2.04 1.89
N PRO A 157 20.60 0.86 1.79
CA PRO A 157 21.78 0.51 2.59
C PRO A 157 23.03 1.34 2.25
N ASP A 158 22.98 2.18 1.22
CA ASP A 158 24.01 3.17 0.91
C ASP A 158 23.92 4.42 1.81
N LEU A 159 22.82 4.61 2.54
CA LEU A 159 22.60 5.71 3.47
C LEU A 159 22.78 5.25 4.94
N PRO A 160 23.15 6.15 5.86
CA PRO A 160 23.23 5.81 7.28
C PRO A 160 21.86 5.56 7.92
N GLY A 161 21.75 4.46 8.68
CA GLY A 161 20.53 4.06 9.38
C GLY A 161 19.51 3.39 8.46
N ASP A 162 18.49 2.76 9.03
CA ASP A 162 17.54 1.96 8.25
C ASP A 162 16.56 2.88 7.49
N GLN A 163 16.49 2.78 6.16
CA GLN A 163 15.55 3.56 5.34
C GLN A 163 14.31 2.73 5.03
N ASN A 164 13.61 2.31 6.08
CA ASN A 164 12.58 1.29 6.02
C ASN A 164 11.14 1.85 6.06
N VAL A 165 10.97 3.16 6.23
CA VAL A 165 9.68 3.86 6.07
C VAL A 165 9.88 5.12 5.23
N TRP A 166 8.93 5.42 4.34
CA TRP A 166 9.03 6.55 3.43
C TRP A 166 7.68 7.17 3.10
N ILE A 167 7.63 8.50 2.94
CA ILE A 167 6.50 9.23 2.36
C ILE A 167 7.01 10.10 1.21
N ALA A 168 6.29 10.06 0.07
CA ALA A 168 6.59 10.91 -1.08
C ALA A 168 6.66 12.39 -0.72
N GLY A 169 7.80 13.01 -1.05
CA GLY A 169 8.04 14.45 -0.82
C GLY A 169 8.50 14.81 0.60
N VAL A 170 8.51 13.88 1.56
CA VAL A 170 9.10 14.10 2.90
C VAL A 170 10.48 13.44 3.00
N GLY A 171 10.58 12.19 2.55
CA GLY A 171 11.82 11.42 2.60
C GLY A 171 11.66 10.13 3.39
N CYS A 172 12.80 9.55 3.75
CA CYS A 172 12.89 8.26 4.43
C CYS A 172 13.03 8.45 5.95
N GLY A 173 12.86 7.36 6.68
CA GLY A 173 12.99 7.34 8.13
C GLY A 173 13.37 5.97 8.64
N ASP A 174 14.08 5.98 9.76
CA ASP A 174 14.37 4.81 10.59
C ASP A 174 13.15 4.55 11.48
N GLY A 175 12.42 3.51 11.13
CA GLY A 175 11.20 3.07 11.78
C GLY A 175 11.40 1.78 12.58
N VAL A 176 10.70 1.68 13.71
CA VAL A 176 10.46 0.39 14.35
C VAL A 176 9.33 -0.28 13.59
N VAL A 177 9.63 -1.38 12.90
CA VAL A 177 8.70 -2.08 12.00
C VAL A 177 8.58 -3.56 12.40
N ASN A 178 7.38 -4.13 12.21
CA ASN A 178 7.12 -5.55 12.45
C ASN A 178 6.14 -6.08 11.40
N PHE A 179 6.48 -7.22 10.78
CA PHE A 179 5.62 -7.99 9.89
C PHE A 179 5.36 -9.39 10.48
N ASN A 180 4.16 -9.95 10.24
CA ASN A 180 3.76 -11.31 10.61
C ASN A 180 2.95 -12.00 9.51
#